data_AF-A0AAV8PU05-F1
#
_entry.id   AF-A0AAV8PU05-F1
#
_cell.length_a   1.000
_cell.length_b   1.000
_cell.length_c   1.000
_cell.angle_alpha   90.00
_cell.angle_beta   90.00
_cell.angle_gamma   90.00
#
_symmetry.space_group_name_H-M   'P 1'
#
loop_
_entity.id
_entity.type
_entity.pdbx_description
1 polymer ?
#
loop_
_entity_poly.entity_id
_entity_poly.type
_entity_poly.pdbx_seq_one_letter_code
_entity_poly.pdbx_strand_id
1 'polypeptide(L)'
;MARVLLALLLCCSVFVVGSLADRALVESLCKESQHGDLCLSSLLADRRSTLCGDKACVASVFLDISQKNVSATINYVNGLIGKRPPEVDKLQYCVTLYSNALDDVKEAIHQMNAKAYWDAENSMTDAARYPPDCEDSAPNLLSQQNKMLDDLFDISWELLDNLVPLPPV
;
A
#
# COMPACT_ATOMS: atom_id res chain seq x y z
N MET A 1 6.43 25.90 38.89
CA MET A 1 7.10 26.05 37.58
C MET A 1 8.07 24.90 37.27
N ALA A 2 9.01 24.55 38.15
CA ALA A 2 9.96 23.44 37.91
C ALA A 2 9.31 22.07 37.64
N ARG A 3 8.20 21.73 38.32
CA ARG A 3 7.44 20.48 38.07
C ARG A 3 6.77 20.43 36.70
N VAL A 4 6.32 21.58 36.20
CA VAL A 4 5.69 21.70 34.87
C VAL A 4 6.75 21.61 33.78
N LEU A 5 7.90 22.26 33.99
CA LEU A 5 9.06 22.16 33.09
C LEU A 5 9.63 20.73 33.03
N LEU A 6 9.70 20.03 34.16
CA LEU A 6 10.14 18.64 34.22
C LEU A 6 9.15 17.70 33.51
N ALA A 7 7.84 17.91 33.69
CA ALA A 7 6.81 17.15 32.98
C ALA A 7 6.86 17.40 31.47
N LEU A 8 7.07 18.64 31.02
CA LEU A 8 7.22 18.98 29.60
C LEU A 8 8.47 18.34 28.99
N LEU A 9 9.61 18.38 29.68
CA LEU A 9 10.86 17.74 29.23
C LEU A 9 10.72 16.22 29.13
N LEU A 10 10.09 15.58 30.12
CA LEU A 10 9.80 14.15 30.10
C LEU A 10 8.86 13.79 28.93
N CYS A 11 7.79 14.57 28.71
CA CYS A 11 6.88 14.38 27.58
C CYS A 11 7.62 14.46 26.24
N CYS A 12 8.41 15.52 26.03
CA CYS A 12 9.19 15.70 24.80
C CYS A 12 10.17 14.55 24.55
N SER A 13 10.83 14.04 25.60
CA SER A 13 11.77 12.92 25.45
C SER A 13 11.08 11.63 24.99
N VAL A 14 9.87 11.34 25.50
CA VAL A 14 9.10 10.15 25.11
C VAL A 14 8.62 10.26 23.66
N PHE A 15 8.11 11.42 23.26
CA PHE A 15 7.66 11.65 21.88
C PHE A 15 8.78 11.52 20.84
N VAL A 16 9.97 12.05 21.14
CA VAL A 16 11.13 11.96 20.23
C VAL A 16 11.61 10.51 20.09
N VAL A 17 11.74 9.78 21.20
CA VAL A 17 12.19 8.37 21.18
C VAL A 17 11.18 7.48 20.43
N GLY A 18 9.87 7.68 20.61
CA GLY A 18 8.84 6.97 19.86
C GLY A 18 8.96 7.18 18.35
N SER A 19 9.06 8.44 17.90
CA SER A 19 9.16 8.76 16.48
C SER A 19 10.40 8.16 15.78
N LEU A 20 11.51 7.99 16.50
CA LEU A 20 12.74 7.37 15.99
C LEU A 20 12.60 5.86 15.87
N ALA A 21 11.97 5.21 16.84
CA ALA A 21 11.72 3.76 16.82
C ALA A 21 10.72 3.39 15.72
N ASP A 22 9.64 4.16 15.56
CA ASP A 22 8.61 3.96 14.54
C ASP A 22 9.21 4.12 13.13
N ARG A 23 10.10 5.11 12.95
CA ARG A 23 10.85 5.28 11.70
C ARG A 23 11.78 4.10 11.42
N ALA A 24 12.52 3.61 12.42
CA ALA A 24 13.42 2.48 12.26
C ALA A 24 12.67 1.19 11.88
N LEU A 25 11.46 1.00 12.40
CA LEU A 25 10.57 -0.10 12.01
C LEU A 25 10.17 -0.02 10.53
N VAL A 26 9.73 1.15 10.07
CA VAL A 26 9.40 1.37 8.65
C VAL A 26 10.60 1.10 7.77
N GLU A 27 11.77 1.62 8.14
CA GLU A 27 13.02 1.40 7.41
C GLU A 27 13.41 -0.09 7.36
N SER A 28 13.23 -0.85 8.46
CA SER A 28 13.56 -2.27 8.48
C SER A 28 12.63 -3.09 7.58
N LEU A 29 11.32 -2.82 7.63
CA LEU A 29 10.32 -3.50 6.80
C LEU A 29 10.55 -3.22 5.31
N CYS A 30 10.76 -1.96 4.94
CA CYS A 30 11.00 -1.61 3.54
C CYS A 30 12.34 -2.13 3.01
N LYS A 31 13.34 -2.35 3.86
CA LYS A 31 14.62 -2.92 3.45
C LYS A 31 14.50 -4.38 3.00
N GLU A 32 13.53 -5.12 3.54
CA GLU A 32 13.26 -6.52 3.16
C GLU A 32 12.44 -6.62 1.86
N SER A 33 11.75 -5.54 1.49
CA SER A 33 10.91 -5.46 0.29
C SER A 33 11.75 -5.35 -1.00
N GLN A 34 11.33 -6.01 -2.08
CA GLN A 34 11.99 -5.90 -3.39
C GLN A 34 11.94 -4.47 -3.98
N HIS A 35 10.96 -3.67 -3.53
CA HIS A 35 10.75 -2.28 -3.94
C HIS A 35 11.07 -1.30 -2.82
N GLY A 36 12.16 -1.52 -2.07
CA GLY A 36 12.44 -0.83 -0.81
C GLY A 36 12.42 0.70 -0.86
N ASP A 37 12.93 1.31 -1.93
CA ASP A 37 12.88 2.78 -2.11
C ASP A 37 11.45 3.29 -2.30
N LEU A 38 10.61 2.56 -3.05
CA LEU A 38 9.20 2.89 -3.26
C LEU A 38 8.41 2.68 -1.96
N CYS A 39 8.65 1.59 -1.24
CA CYS A 39 8.05 1.31 0.06
C CYS A 39 8.33 2.46 1.03
N LEU A 40 9.61 2.83 1.18
CA LEU A 40 10.04 3.84 2.14
C LEU A 40 9.49 5.22 1.79
N SER A 41 9.63 5.64 0.52
CA SER A 41 9.14 6.94 0.08
C SER A 41 7.62 7.07 0.20
N SER A 42 6.87 6.01 -0.11
CA SER A 42 5.41 5.98 0.00
C SER A 42 4.95 6.09 1.45
N LEU A 43 5.55 5.32 2.37
CA LEU A 43 5.20 5.36 3.78
C LEU A 43 5.57 6.71 4.40
N LEU A 44 6.78 7.23 4.14
CA LEU A 44 7.20 8.51 4.72
C LEU A 44 6.37 9.70 4.23
N ALA A 45 5.74 9.60 3.06
CA ALA A 45 4.78 10.59 2.57
C ALA A 45 3.45 10.58 3.35
N ASP A 46 3.07 9.44 3.95
CA ASP A 46 1.88 9.32 4.78
C ASP A 46 2.24 9.40 6.27
N ARG A 47 1.91 10.54 6.90
CA ARG A 47 2.24 10.79 8.32
C ARG A 47 1.74 9.72 9.30
N ARG A 48 0.74 8.91 8.92
CA ARG A 48 0.25 7.81 9.77
C ARG A 48 1.31 6.73 9.98
N SER A 49 2.18 6.50 8.99
CA SER A 49 3.26 5.51 9.11
C SER A 49 4.26 5.86 10.21
N THR A 50 4.53 7.16 10.41
CA THR A 50 5.46 7.66 11.44
C THR A 50 4.93 7.57 12.86
N LEU A 51 3.68 7.13 13.02
CA LEU A 51 3.01 6.89 14.30
C LEU A 51 2.78 5.39 14.55
N CYS A 52 3.27 4.53 13.66
CA CYS A 52 3.10 3.10 13.77
C CYS A 52 4.15 2.49 14.71
N GLY A 53 3.69 1.95 15.83
CA GLY A 53 4.54 1.21 16.77
C GLY A 53 4.68 -0.29 16.48
N ASP A 54 3.98 -0.81 15.46
CA ASP A 54 4.03 -2.22 15.08
C ASP A 54 3.88 -2.45 13.56
N LYS A 55 4.23 -3.66 13.12
CA LYS A 55 4.22 -4.06 11.71
C LYS A 55 2.80 -4.00 11.10
N ALA A 56 1.77 -4.32 11.88
CA ALA A 56 0.39 -4.38 11.41
C ALA A 56 -0.13 -2.98 11.05
N CYS A 57 0.20 -1.98 11.85
CA CYS A 57 -0.08 -0.58 11.54
C CYS A 57 0.60 -0.15 10.24
N VAL A 58 1.89 -0.49 10.04
CA VAL A 58 2.62 -0.13 8.81
C VAL A 58 1.96 -0.75 7.58
N ALA A 59 1.68 -2.05 7.63
CA ALA A 59 1.01 -2.77 6.54
C ALA A 59 -0.39 -2.20 6.25
N SER A 60 -1.16 -1.85 7.29
CA SER A 60 -2.49 -1.23 7.13
C SER A 60 -2.41 0.13 6.45
N VAL A 61 -1.42 0.97 6.82
CA VAL A 61 -1.18 2.25 6.13
C VAL A 61 -0.80 2.02 4.67
N PHE A 62 -0.02 0.99 4.36
CA PHE A 62 0.36 0.69 2.98
C PHE A 62 -0.80 0.20 2.12
N LEU A 63 -1.70 -0.63 2.67
CA LEU A 63 -2.94 -1.03 1.98
C LEU A 63 -3.81 0.19 1.61
N ASP A 64 -3.91 1.17 2.51
CA ASP A 64 -4.61 2.43 2.20
C ASP A 64 -3.91 3.24 1.10
N ILE A 65 -2.57 3.21 1.03
CA ILE A 65 -1.80 3.83 -0.04
C ILE A 65 -2.11 3.14 -1.38
N SER A 66 -2.11 1.80 -1.40
CA SER A 66 -2.48 1.00 -2.58
C SER A 66 -3.90 1.32 -3.04
N GLN A 67 -4.88 1.33 -2.12
CA GLN A 67 -6.28 1.65 -2.42
C GLN A 67 -6.43 3.04 -3.08
N LYS A 68 -5.73 4.04 -2.53
CA LYS A 68 -5.74 5.41 -3.09
C LYS A 68 -5.13 5.45 -4.49
N ASN A 69 -4.03 4.73 -4.72
CA ASN A 69 -3.37 4.69 -6.02
C ASN A 69 -4.21 3.98 -7.08
N VAL A 70 -4.85 2.85 -6.76
CA VAL A 70 -5.78 2.18 -7.67
C VAL A 70 -6.94 3.09 -8.04
N SER A 71 -7.53 3.76 -7.04
CA SER A 71 -8.61 4.73 -7.27
C SER A 71 -8.16 5.91 -8.16
N ALA A 72 -6.94 6.41 -7.96
CA ALA A 72 -6.36 7.46 -8.78
C ALA A 72 -6.12 6.99 -10.23
N THR A 73 -5.62 5.76 -10.42
CA THR A 73 -5.43 5.15 -11.74
C THR A 73 -6.76 4.99 -12.48
N ILE A 74 -7.81 4.50 -11.82
CA ILE A 74 -9.16 4.43 -12.41
C ILE A 74 -9.63 5.81 -12.90
N ASN A 75 -9.48 6.84 -12.07
CA ASN A 75 -9.86 8.20 -12.43
C ASN A 75 -9.04 8.75 -13.61
N TYR A 76 -7.73 8.49 -13.62
CA TYR A 76 -6.86 8.86 -14.72
C TYR A 76 -7.31 8.23 -16.05
N VAL A 77 -7.57 6.92 -16.06
CA VAL A 77 -8.01 6.20 -17.26
C VAL A 77 -9.38 6.65 -17.72
N ASN A 78 -10.32 6.91 -16.80
CA ASN A 78 -11.61 7.53 -17.14
C ASN A 78 -11.43 8.91 -17.80
N GLY A 79 -10.44 9.69 -17.36
CA GLY A 79 -10.06 10.94 -18.01
C GLY A 79 -9.54 10.76 -19.44
N LEU A 80 -8.82 9.67 -19.72
CA LEU A 80 -8.40 9.31 -21.09
C LEU A 80 -9.61 8.89 -21.95
N ILE A 81 -10.50 8.05 -21.41
CA ILE A 81 -11.73 7.61 -22.09
C ILE A 81 -12.60 8.80 -22.50
N GLY A 82 -12.71 9.82 -21.63
CA GLY A 82 -13.46 11.05 -21.91
C GLY A 82 -13.00 11.82 -23.15
N LYS A 83 -11.75 11.63 -23.58
CA LYS A 83 -11.18 12.22 -24.81
C LYS A 83 -11.53 11.43 -26.07
N ARG A 84 -12.19 10.27 -25.93
CA ARG A 84 -12.58 9.35 -27.01
C ARG A 84 -11.43 8.94 -27.94
N PRO A 85 -10.29 8.44 -27.40
CA PRO A 85 -9.23 7.89 -28.24
C PRO A 85 -9.70 6.66 -29.04
N PRO A 86 -8.99 6.26 -30.10
CA PRO A 86 -9.28 5.02 -30.82
C PRO A 86 -9.30 3.76 -29.92
N GLU A 87 -8.58 3.79 -28.80
CA GLU A 87 -8.40 2.67 -27.88
C GLU A 87 -9.40 2.66 -26.71
N VAL A 88 -10.52 3.39 -26.80
CA VAL A 88 -11.54 3.48 -25.74
C VAL A 88 -11.94 2.13 -25.16
N ASP A 89 -12.18 1.12 -26.00
CA ASP A 89 -12.65 -0.20 -25.54
C ASP A 89 -11.59 -0.90 -24.67
N LYS A 90 -10.31 -0.77 -25.03
CA LYS A 90 -9.18 -1.31 -24.25
C LYS A 90 -9.04 -0.60 -22.92
N LEU A 91 -9.19 0.72 -22.91
CA LEU A 91 -9.13 1.52 -21.69
C LEU A 91 -10.31 1.18 -20.74
N GLN A 92 -11.51 0.96 -21.27
CA GLN A 92 -12.67 0.53 -20.49
C GLN A 92 -12.47 -0.86 -19.89
N TYR A 93 -11.85 -1.77 -20.63
CA TYR A 93 -11.47 -3.08 -20.11
C TYR A 93 -10.49 -2.96 -18.94
N CYS A 94 -9.43 -2.15 -19.09
CA CYS A 94 -8.51 -1.87 -17.99
C CYS A 94 -9.19 -1.24 -16.76
N VAL A 95 -10.16 -0.34 -16.94
CA VAL A 95 -10.95 0.20 -15.82
C VAL A 95 -11.70 -0.91 -15.08
N THR A 96 -12.23 -1.91 -15.80
CA THR A 96 -12.90 -3.07 -15.19
C THR A 96 -11.90 -3.88 -14.36
N LEU A 97 -10.73 -4.18 -14.91
CA LEU A 97 -9.65 -4.90 -14.21
C LEU A 97 -9.17 -4.14 -12.96
N TYR A 98 -8.92 -2.84 -13.05
CA TYR A 98 -8.54 -2.04 -11.88
C TYR A 98 -9.66 -1.92 -10.86
N SER A 99 -10.93 -1.97 -11.27
CA SER A 99 -12.05 -1.99 -10.32
C SER A 99 -12.07 -3.30 -9.53
N ASN A 100 -11.79 -4.43 -10.16
CA ASN A 100 -11.62 -5.71 -9.46
C ASN A 100 -10.42 -5.65 -8.50
N ALA A 101 -9.29 -5.10 -8.95
CA ALA A 101 -8.12 -4.89 -8.09
C ALA A 101 -8.45 -4.01 -6.87
N LEU A 102 -9.27 -2.98 -7.06
CA LEU A 102 -9.71 -2.11 -5.97
C LEU A 102 -10.59 -2.86 -4.97
N ASP A 103 -11.44 -3.76 -5.43
CA ASP A 103 -12.30 -4.55 -4.56
C ASP A 103 -11.49 -5.59 -3.76
N ASP A 104 -10.49 -6.24 -4.38
CA ASP A 104 -9.59 -7.15 -3.68
C ASP A 104 -8.71 -6.40 -2.66
N VAL A 105 -8.24 -5.18 -2.96
CA VAL A 105 -7.55 -4.33 -1.97
C VAL A 105 -8.46 -3.96 -0.79
N LYS A 106 -9.74 -3.64 -1.04
CA LYS A 106 -10.70 -3.36 0.05
C LYS A 106 -10.93 -4.59 0.91
N GLU A 107 -11.00 -5.76 0.31
CA GLU A 107 -11.15 -7.02 1.03
C GLU A 107 -9.91 -7.31 1.88
N ALA A 108 -8.70 -7.09 1.34
CA ALA A 108 -7.46 -7.16 2.11
C ALA A 108 -7.47 -6.22 3.33
N ILE A 109 -7.97 -4.99 3.18
CA ILE A 109 -8.14 -4.04 4.30
C ILE A 109 -9.14 -4.57 5.33
N HIS A 110 -10.27 -5.14 4.89
CA HIS A 110 -11.26 -5.73 5.79
C HIS A 110 -10.66 -6.90 6.59
N GLN A 111 -9.93 -7.79 5.92
CA GLN A 111 -9.27 -8.95 6.52
C GLN A 111 -8.13 -8.55 7.46
N MET A 112 -7.33 -7.53 7.10
CA MET A 112 -6.33 -6.91 7.97
C MET A 112 -6.96 -6.44 9.29
N ASN A 113 -8.10 -5.75 9.22
CA ASN A 113 -8.83 -5.29 10.41
C ASN A 113 -9.36 -6.47 11.27
N ALA A 114 -9.71 -7.58 10.62
CA ALA A 114 -10.09 -8.82 11.27
C ALA A 114 -8.89 -9.66 11.78
N LYS A 115 -7.65 -9.20 11.53
CA LYS A 115 -6.39 -9.93 11.80
C LYS A 115 -6.27 -11.25 11.04
N ALA A 116 -6.99 -11.38 9.94
CA ALA A 116 -6.93 -12.51 9.02
C ALA A 116 -5.83 -12.25 7.97
N TYR A 117 -4.56 -12.21 8.42
CA TYR A 117 -3.45 -11.74 7.58
C TYR A 117 -3.19 -12.63 6.37
N TRP A 118 -3.36 -13.94 6.51
CA TRP A 118 -3.23 -14.89 5.38
C TRP A 118 -4.32 -14.67 4.32
N ASP A 119 -5.55 -14.36 4.73
CA ASP A 119 -6.61 -14.03 3.78
C ASP A 119 -6.32 -12.68 3.10
N ALA A 120 -5.85 -11.68 3.85
CA ALA A 120 -5.47 -10.38 3.31
C ALA A 120 -4.35 -10.49 2.28
N GLU A 121 -3.36 -11.36 2.54
CA GLU A 121 -2.28 -11.68 1.62
C GLU A 121 -2.82 -12.28 0.31
N ASN A 122 -3.71 -13.27 0.39
CA ASN A 122 -4.34 -13.87 -0.79
C ASN A 122 -5.11 -12.85 -1.62
N SER A 123 -5.86 -11.95 -0.97
CA SER A 123 -6.57 -10.86 -1.64
C SER A 123 -5.60 -9.94 -2.40
N MET A 124 -4.42 -9.64 -1.83
CA MET A 124 -3.39 -8.88 -2.54
C MET A 124 -2.74 -9.67 -3.70
N THR A 125 -2.57 -10.98 -3.56
CA THR A 125 -2.15 -11.85 -4.67
C THR A 125 -3.14 -11.84 -5.83
N ASP A 126 -4.44 -11.82 -5.54
CA ASP A 126 -5.48 -11.71 -6.57
C ASP A 126 -5.46 -10.32 -7.23
N ALA A 127 -5.33 -9.24 -6.44
CA ALA A 127 -5.18 -7.88 -6.93
C ALA A 127 -3.98 -7.70 -7.88
N ALA A 128 -2.86 -8.37 -7.59
CA ALA A 128 -1.62 -8.32 -8.39
C ALA A 128 -1.77 -8.88 -9.82
N ARG A 129 -2.83 -9.65 -10.12
CA ARG A 129 -3.02 -10.21 -11.47
C ARG A 129 -3.56 -9.20 -12.48
N TYR A 130 -4.29 -8.18 -12.02
CA TYR A 130 -5.03 -7.29 -12.91
C TYR A 130 -4.18 -6.27 -13.68
N PRO A 131 -3.13 -5.65 -13.10
CA PRO A 131 -2.26 -4.74 -13.86
C PRO A 131 -1.55 -5.44 -15.05
N PRO A 132 -0.96 -6.64 -14.88
CA PRO A 132 -0.44 -7.42 -16.01
C PRO A 132 -1.51 -7.76 -17.06
N ASP A 133 -2.70 -8.22 -16.64
CA ASP A 133 -3.80 -8.53 -17.57
C ASP A 133 -4.24 -7.31 -18.39
N CYS A 134 -4.21 -6.12 -17.78
CA CYS A 134 -4.46 -4.86 -18.48
C CYS A 134 -3.33 -4.56 -19.47
N GLU A 135 -2.06 -4.73 -19.09
CA GLU A 135 -0.92 -4.51 -19.99
C GLU A 135 -1.00 -5.43 -21.22
N ASP A 136 -1.32 -6.70 -21.04
CA ASP A 136 -1.48 -7.65 -22.14
C ASP A 136 -2.62 -7.27 -23.09
N SER A 137 -3.71 -6.74 -22.55
CA SER A 137 -4.88 -6.32 -23.32
C SER A 137 -4.72 -4.94 -23.98
N ALA A 138 -3.89 -4.08 -23.39
CA ALA A 138 -3.63 -2.71 -23.79
C ALA A 138 -2.12 -2.36 -23.81
N PRO A 139 -1.30 -3.06 -24.62
CA PRO A 139 0.16 -2.94 -24.51
C PRO A 139 0.65 -1.52 -24.79
N ASN A 140 1.53 -1.00 -23.94
CA ASN A 140 2.12 0.34 -24.04
C ASN A 140 1.14 1.52 -23.82
N LEU A 141 -0.15 1.28 -23.53
CA LEU A 141 -1.10 2.36 -23.27
C LEU A 141 -1.01 2.87 -21.83
N LEU A 142 -0.77 1.96 -20.88
CA LEU A 142 -0.86 2.20 -19.44
C LEU A 142 0.32 1.60 -18.66
N SER A 143 1.45 1.29 -19.32
CA SER A 143 2.55 0.53 -18.71
C SER A 143 3.11 1.16 -17.44
N GLN A 144 3.16 2.50 -17.36
CA GLN A 144 3.58 3.18 -16.13
C GLN A 144 2.59 2.97 -14.99
N GLN A 145 1.28 3.06 -15.27
CA GLN A 145 0.23 2.84 -14.29
C GLN A 145 0.19 1.37 -13.85
N ASN A 146 0.30 0.45 -14.81
CA ASN A 146 0.34 -0.99 -14.55
C ASN A 146 1.51 -1.34 -13.64
N LYS A 147 2.73 -0.93 -14.00
CA LYS A 147 3.92 -1.18 -13.19
C LYS A 147 3.81 -0.57 -11.79
N MET A 148 3.30 0.66 -11.67
CA MET A 148 3.15 1.30 -10.37
C MET A 148 2.19 0.53 -9.46
N LEU A 149 1.06 0.05 -9.99
CA LEU A 149 0.12 -0.74 -9.21
C LEU A 149 0.70 -2.11 -8.83
N ASP A 150 1.36 -2.77 -9.77
CA ASP A 150 2.08 -4.04 -9.56
C ASP A 150 3.09 -3.90 -8.41
N ASP A 151 4.02 -2.94 -8.49
CA ASP A 151 5.02 -2.69 -7.46
C ASP A 151 4.37 -2.38 -6.08
N LEU A 152 3.25 -1.66 -6.04
CA LEU A 152 2.53 -1.35 -4.79
C LEU A 152 1.83 -2.58 -4.19
N PHE A 153 1.30 -3.46 -5.04
CA PHE A 153 0.64 -4.69 -4.60
C PHE A 153 1.66 -5.69 -4.08
N ASP A 154 2.82 -5.80 -4.72
CA ASP A 154 3.94 -6.60 -4.23
C ASP A 154 4.41 -6.12 -2.85
N ILE A 155 4.62 -4.81 -2.64
CA ILE A 155 4.98 -4.28 -1.32
C ILE A 155 3.88 -4.59 -0.29
N SER A 156 2.61 -4.46 -0.67
CA SER A 156 1.48 -4.75 0.23
C SER A 156 1.50 -6.22 0.67
N TRP A 157 1.78 -7.13 -0.26
CA TRP A 157 1.95 -8.55 0.01
C TRP A 157 3.14 -8.82 0.93
N GLU A 158 4.32 -8.26 0.65
CA GLU A 158 5.54 -8.44 1.46
C GLU A 158 5.38 -7.93 2.91
N LEU A 159 4.63 -6.83 3.09
CA LEU A 159 4.30 -6.29 4.41
C LEU A 159 3.28 -7.17 5.16
N LEU A 160 2.36 -7.83 4.45
CA LEU A 160 1.39 -8.77 5.01
C LEU A 160 2.03 -10.11 5.40
N ASP A 161 2.91 -10.66 4.55
CA ASP A 161 3.67 -11.90 4.82
C ASP A 161 4.46 -11.79 6.14
N ASN A 162 5.00 -10.61 6.41
CA ASN A 162 5.66 -10.25 7.67
C ASN A 162 4.79 -10.37 8.95
N LEU A 163 3.47 -10.53 8.79
CA LEU A 163 2.49 -10.70 9.87
C LEU A 163 1.95 -12.12 9.97
N VAL A 164 2.11 -12.95 8.94
CA VAL A 164 1.61 -14.32 8.93
C VAL A 164 2.46 -15.16 9.89
N PRO A 165 1.87 -15.77 10.93
CA PRO A 165 2.62 -16.63 11.82
C PRO A 165 3.18 -17.81 11.02
N LEU A 166 4.47 -18.09 11.18
CA LEU A 166 5.06 -19.31 10.62
C LEU A 166 4.24 -20.53 11.09
N PRO A 167 3.97 -21.50 10.21
CA PRO A 167 3.31 -22.73 10.64
C PRO A 167 4.13 -23.38 11.76
N PRO A 168 3.47 -23.95 12.79
CA PRO A 168 4.19 -24.67 13.84
C PRO A 168 4.98 -25.82 13.19
N VAL A 169 6.30 -25.81 13.39
CA VAL A 169 7.25 -26.84 12.95
C VAL A 169 7.04 -28.13 13.73
#